data_AF-B2RJY5-F1
#
_entry.id   AF-B2RJY5-F1
#
_cell.length_a   1.000
_cell.length_b   1.000
_cell.length_c   1.000
_cell.angle_alpha   90.00
_cell.angle_beta   90.00
_cell.angle_gamma   90.00
#
_symmetry.space_group_name_H-M   'P 1'
#
loop_
_entity.id
_entity.type
_entity.pdbx_description
1 polymer ?
#
loop_
_entity_poly.entity_id
_entity_poly.type
_entity_poly.pdbx_seq_one_letter_code
_entity_poly.pdbx_strand_id
1 'polypeptide(L)'
;MAYQSKNTDEHVTFADALLSKRYRKAQNDFLNQVDRLIDWRPIRTLINKKYTKRQNAIGAPAYDVILLFKMLLLETWYNLSDCALEERINDSITFSRFLGLKMEEVSPDHSTISRFRSALTELGLMDKLLAQFNKQLSRHHISVREGVLVDASLVETPHKPNGSITIEVADDRQDNRSEEEKEAEEDYQKQVVRRRKGTDEEARWVYKQKRYHYGYKKHCLTNVQGIVQKVITTAANRSDTKEFIPLLQGANIPQGTAVLADKGYACGENRSYLQTHHLQDGIMHKAQRNRALTEEEKQRNKAIGPIRSTIERTFGSIRRWFHGGRCRYRGLAKTHTQNILESIAFNLYRTPGIIMSSSVG
;
A
#
# COMPACT_ATOMS: atom_id res chain seq x y z
N MET A 1 -2.31 -32.69 -0.63
CA MET A 1 -3.47 -33.02 -1.50
C MET A 1 -3.85 -31.76 -2.27
N ALA A 2 -3.75 -31.80 -3.60
CA ALA A 2 -3.93 -30.64 -4.47
C ALA A 2 -5.42 -30.27 -4.56
N TYR A 3 -5.74 -29.03 -4.24
CA TYR A 3 -7.08 -28.48 -4.48
C TYR A 3 -7.22 -28.28 -5.99
N GLN A 4 -7.89 -29.22 -6.65
CA GLN A 4 -8.41 -29.04 -7.99
C GLN A 4 -9.42 -27.89 -7.93
N SER A 5 -9.08 -26.77 -8.55
CA SER A 5 -10.05 -25.77 -8.97
C SER A 5 -11.08 -26.48 -9.84
N LYS A 6 -12.25 -26.79 -9.27
CA LYS A 6 -13.45 -27.10 -10.06
C LYS A 6 -13.91 -25.80 -10.72
N ASN A 7 -13.31 -25.49 -11.86
CA ASN A 7 -14.01 -24.79 -12.93
C ASN A 7 -14.65 -25.88 -13.80
N THR A 8 -15.97 -25.85 -13.84
CA THR A 8 -16.85 -26.67 -14.67
C THR A 8 -16.63 -26.31 -16.15
N ASP A 9 -16.35 -27.33 -16.98
CA ASP A 9 -16.18 -27.29 -18.45
C ASP A 9 -15.16 -26.30 -19.04
N GLU A 10 -13.87 -26.59 -18.86
CA GLU A 10 -12.81 -25.98 -19.68
C GLU A 10 -12.32 -26.99 -20.73
N HIS A 11 -12.80 -26.84 -21.97
CA HIS A 11 -12.22 -27.54 -23.12
C HIS A 11 -10.75 -27.11 -23.30
N VAL A 12 -9.83 -28.05 -23.09
CA VAL A 12 -8.40 -27.87 -23.36
C VAL A 12 -8.19 -27.61 -24.84
N THR A 13 -7.55 -26.50 -25.19
CA THR A 13 -7.31 -26.14 -26.60
C THR A 13 -6.15 -26.96 -27.18
N PHE A 14 -6.04 -27.00 -28.51
CA PHE A 14 -4.90 -27.65 -29.18
C PHE A 14 -3.57 -26.97 -28.81
N ALA A 15 -3.56 -25.64 -28.67
CA ALA A 15 -2.40 -24.88 -28.23
C ALA A 15 -1.97 -25.27 -26.81
N ASP A 16 -2.93 -25.45 -25.88
CA ASP A 16 -2.67 -25.88 -24.51
C ASP A 16 -2.05 -27.29 -24.48
N ALA A 17 -2.55 -28.20 -25.33
CA ALA A 17 -2.01 -29.56 -25.45
C ALA A 17 -0.56 -29.55 -25.95
N LEU A 18 -0.25 -28.79 -27.01
CA LEU A 18 1.10 -28.66 -27.56
C LEU A 18 2.09 -28.06 -26.55
N LEU A 19 1.68 -27.02 -25.84
CA LEU A 19 2.53 -26.30 -24.89
C LEU A 19 2.53 -26.93 -23.48
N SER A 20 1.76 -27.99 -23.24
CA SER A 20 1.61 -28.65 -21.93
C SER A 20 2.94 -28.99 -21.25
N LYS A 21 3.96 -29.45 -22.00
CA LYS A 21 5.31 -29.71 -21.45
C LYS A 21 6.00 -28.44 -20.96
N ARG A 22 5.93 -27.35 -21.74
CA ARG A 22 6.48 -26.05 -21.33
C ARG A 22 5.70 -25.50 -20.15
N TYR A 23 4.38 -25.60 -20.16
CA TYR A 23 3.49 -25.13 -19.11
C TYR A 23 3.77 -25.81 -17.76
N ARG A 24 4.00 -27.13 -17.76
CA ARG A 24 4.38 -27.89 -16.55
C ARG A 24 5.73 -27.45 -15.99
N LYS A 25 6.71 -27.15 -16.86
CA LYS A 25 8.06 -26.72 -16.46
C LYS A 25 8.12 -25.23 -16.10
N ALA A 26 7.31 -24.39 -16.70
CA ALA A 26 7.23 -22.96 -16.45
C ALA A 26 6.53 -22.72 -15.11
N GLN A 27 7.24 -22.96 -14.01
CA GLN A 27 6.73 -22.74 -12.66
C GLN A 27 7.27 -21.43 -12.10
N ASN A 28 6.35 -20.64 -11.57
CA ASN A 28 6.67 -19.50 -10.76
C ASN A 28 6.03 -19.78 -9.40
N ASP A 29 6.85 -20.27 -8.48
CA ASP A 29 6.38 -20.77 -7.18
C ASP A 29 5.63 -19.69 -6.41
N PHE A 30 6.13 -18.45 -6.48
CA PHE A 30 5.50 -17.30 -5.84
C PHE A 30 4.09 -17.04 -6.40
N LEU A 31 3.94 -16.87 -7.72
CA LEU A 31 2.62 -16.61 -8.33
C LEU A 31 1.64 -17.77 -8.09
N ASN A 32 2.13 -19.01 -8.20
CA ASN A 32 1.32 -20.21 -7.94
C ASN A 32 0.91 -20.32 -6.46
N GLN A 33 1.73 -19.82 -5.54
CA GLN A 33 1.42 -19.80 -4.12
C GLN A 33 0.39 -18.73 -3.79
N VAL A 34 0.53 -17.53 -4.35
CA VAL A 34 -0.47 -16.46 -4.17
C VAL A 34 -1.85 -16.90 -4.67
N ASP A 35 -1.90 -17.55 -5.84
CA ASP A 35 -3.18 -18.01 -6.40
C ASP A 35 -3.86 -19.09 -5.56
N ARG A 36 -3.07 -19.89 -4.82
CA ARG A 36 -3.57 -20.87 -3.84
C ARG A 36 -3.94 -20.25 -2.49
N LEU A 37 -3.27 -19.18 -2.10
CA LEU A 37 -3.45 -18.51 -0.81
C LEU A 37 -4.73 -17.66 -0.78
N ILE A 38 -5.11 -17.09 -1.92
CA ILE A 38 -6.22 -16.12 -2.01
C ILE A 38 -7.43 -16.74 -2.69
N ASP A 39 -8.58 -16.67 -2.02
CA ASP A 39 -9.88 -16.82 -2.68
C ASP A 39 -10.23 -15.51 -3.40
N TRP A 40 -10.21 -15.56 -4.73
CA TRP A 40 -10.53 -14.42 -5.59
C TRP A 40 -12.02 -14.13 -5.69
N ARG A 41 -12.92 -15.04 -5.26
CA ARG A 41 -14.38 -14.84 -5.42
C ARG A 41 -14.90 -13.64 -4.62
N PRO A 42 -14.56 -13.44 -3.33
CA PRO A 42 -14.98 -12.26 -2.59
C PRO A 42 -14.40 -10.96 -3.16
N ILE A 43 -13.18 -11.00 -3.69
CA ILE A 43 -12.53 -9.85 -4.33
C ILE A 43 -13.31 -9.46 -5.60
N ARG A 44 -13.68 -10.45 -6.41
CA ARG A 44 -14.50 -10.27 -7.62
C ARG A 44 -15.83 -9.62 -7.27
N THR A 45 -16.55 -10.17 -6.29
CA THR A 45 -17.84 -9.64 -5.84
C THR A 45 -17.71 -8.19 -5.37
N LEU A 46 -16.65 -7.88 -4.62
CA LEU A 46 -16.41 -6.53 -4.11
C LEU A 46 -16.20 -5.51 -5.25
N ILE A 47 -15.40 -5.86 -6.25
CA ILE A 47 -15.14 -4.99 -7.41
C ILE A 47 -16.41 -4.84 -8.25
N ASN A 48 -17.05 -5.94 -8.63
CA ASN A 48 -18.24 -5.94 -9.50
C ASN A 48 -19.44 -5.19 -8.89
N LYS A 49 -19.53 -5.10 -7.56
CA LYS A 49 -20.59 -4.34 -6.89
C LYS A 49 -20.60 -2.85 -7.27
N LYS A 50 -19.44 -2.28 -7.59
CA LYS A 50 -19.30 -0.86 -7.96
C LYS A 50 -18.81 -0.65 -9.39
N TYR A 51 -17.98 -1.57 -9.88
CA TYR A 51 -17.41 -1.49 -11.21
C TYR A 51 -18.33 -2.20 -12.20
N THR A 52 -19.32 -1.48 -12.71
CA THR A 52 -20.22 -1.97 -13.75
C THR A 52 -19.69 -1.50 -15.11
N LYS A 53 -18.90 -2.32 -15.79
CA LYS A 53 -18.65 -2.11 -17.22
C LYS A 53 -19.96 -2.37 -17.95
N ARG A 54 -20.56 -1.33 -18.56
CA ARG A 54 -21.67 -1.51 -19.50
C ARG A 54 -21.17 -2.44 -20.60
N GLN A 55 -21.87 -3.57 -20.80
CA GLN A 55 -21.77 -4.30 -22.06
C GLN A 55 -22.35 -3.36 -23.12
N ASN A 56 -21.49 -2.64 -23.85
CA ASN A 56 -21.93 -1.94 -25.03
C ASN A 56 -22.29 -3.02 -26.06
N ALA A 57 -23.49 -2.94 -26.65
CA ALA A 57 -24.06 -3.94 -27.56
C ALA A 57 -23.25 -4.20 -28.86
N ILE A 58 -22.07 -3.59 -29.01
CA ILE A 58 -21.25 -3.57 -30.24
C ILE A 58 -19.77 -3.93 -29.94
N GLY A 59 -19.39 -4.30 -28.71
CA GLY A 59 -18.00 -4.54 -28.32
C GLY A 59 -17.70 -5.92 -27.74
N ALA A 60 -16.42 -6.33 -27.77
CA ALA A 60 -15.91 -7.53 -27.13
C ALA A 60 -16.32 -7.60 -25.64
N PRO A 61 -16.55 -8.81 -25.09
CA PRO A 61 -16.99 -8.96 -23.71
C PRO A 61 -16.02 -8.27 -22.74
N ALA A 62 -16.58 -7.67 -21.69
CA ALA A 62 -15.78 -7.00 -20.69
C ALA A 62 -14.79 -7.98 -20.04
N TYR A 63 -13.50 -7.63 -20.05
CA TYR A 63 -12.47 -8.41 -19.35
C TYR A 63 -12.84 -8.65 -17.88
N ASP A 64 -12.47 -9.83 -17.40
CA ASP A 64 -12.57 -10.21 -16.00
C ASP A 64 -11.84 -9.21 -15.09
N VAL A 65 -12.53 -8.69 -14.07
CA VAL A 65 -11.97 -7.79 -13.06
C VAL A 65 -10.85 -8.42 -12.24
N ILE A 66 -10.85 -9.75 -12.04
CA ILE A 66 -9.77 -10.45 -11.35
C ILE A 66 -8.52 -10.50 -12.21
N LEU A 67 -8.68 -10.74 -13.52
CA LEU A 67 -7.59 -10.68 -14.48
C LEU A 67 -6.94 -9.29 -14.43
N LEU A 68 -7.75 -8.23 -14.56
CA LEU A 68 -7.25 -6.85 -14.52
C LEU A 68 -6.61 -6.47 -13.17
N PHE A 69 -7.15 -6.97 -12.04
CA PHE A 69 -6.55 -6.71 -10.74
C PHE A 69 -5.21 -7.46 -10.56
N LYS A 70 -5.11 -8.71 -11.03
CA LYS A 70 -3.86 -9.46 -11.04
C LYS A 70 -2.80 -8.80 -11.92
N MET A 71 -3.18 -8.16 -13.03
CA MET A 71 -2.28 -7.33 -13.84
C MET A 71 -1.67 -6.19 -12.99
N LEU A 72 -2.46 -5.47 -12.20
CA LEU A 72 -1.94 -4.42 -11.30
C LEU A 72 -0.94 -4.96 -10.25
N LEU A 73 -1.17 -6.19 -9.77
CA LEU A 73 -0.21 -6.85 -8.87
C LEU A 73 1.09 -7.19 -9.59
N LEU A 74 1.04 -7.68 -10.84
CA LEU A 74 2.23 -7.93 -11.65
C LEU A 74 3.02 -6.64 -11.94
N GLU A 75 2.35 -5.52 -12.28
CA GLU A 75 3.01 -4.21 -12.44
C GLU A 75 3.75 -3.78 -11.18
N THR A 76 3.20 -4.10 -10.02
CA THR A 76 3.78 -3.74 -8.72
C THR A 76 4.96 -4.63 -8.38
N TRP A 77 4.80 -5.96 -8.46
CA TRP A 77 5.84 -6.94 -8.12
C TRP A 77 7.05 -6.87 -9.05
N TYR A 78 6.83 -6.62 -10.35
CA TYR A 78 7.87 -6.63 -11.37
C TYR A 78 8.29 -5.23 -11.83
N ASN A 79 7.73 -4.17 -11.23
CA ASN A 79 8.01 -2.78 -11.58
C ASN A 79 7.87 -2.50 -13.09
N LEU A 80 6.75 -2.94 -13.67
CA LEU A 80 6.45 -2.79 -15.09
C LEU A 80 5.54 -1.57 -15.32
N SER A 81 5.72 -0.92 -16.47
CA SER A 81 4.72 0.01 -17.01
C SER A 81 3.57 -0.77 -17.66
N ASP A 82 2.44 -0.10 -17.90
CA ASP A 82 1.27 -0.71 -18.52
C ASP A 82 1.61 -1.39 -19.87
N CYS A 83 2.40 -0.73 -20.73
CA CYS A 83 2.85 -1.29 -22.02
C CYS A 83 3.84 -2.45 -21.84
N ALA A 84 4.78 -2.33 -20.90
CA ALA A 84 5.75 -3.40 -20.65
C ALA A 84 5.07 -4.64 -20.05
N LEU A 85 4.00 -4.45 -19.27
CA LEU A 85 3.21 -5.57 -18.78
C LEU A 85 2.44 -6.25 -19.92
N GLU A 86 1.80 -5.48 -20.80
CA GLU A 86 1.10 -6.00 -21.98
C GLU A 86 2.02 -6.91 -22.82
N GLU A 87 3.20 -6.40 -23.18
CA GLU A 87 4.22 -7.16 -23.90
C GLU A 87 4.64 -8.42 -23.11
N ARG A 88 4.91 -8.26 -21.81
CA ARG A 88 5.37 -9.36 -20.96
C ARG A 88 4.34 -10.48 -20.80
N ILE A 89 3.04 -10.16 -20.80
CA ILE A 89 1.97 -11.17 -20.72
C ILE A 89 1.91 -12.01 -21.98
N ASN A 90 2.10 -11.40 -23.15
CA ASN A 90 2.12 -12.11 -24.42
C ASN A 90 3.36 -13.01 -24.56
N ASP A 91 4.48 -12.65 -23.92
CA ASP A 91 5.73 -13.43 -23.98
C ASP A 91 5.87 -14.52 -22.90
N SER A 92 5.27 -14.31 -21.71
CA SER A 92 5.56 -15.11 -20.51
C SER A 92 4.40 -16.03 -20.13
N ILE A 93 4.57 -17.34 -20.40
CA ILE A 93 3.62 -18.40 -20.00
C ILE A 93 3.25 -18.32 -18.51
N THR A 94 4.20 -17.94 -17.65
CA THR A 94 3.95 -17.84 -16.20
C THR A 94 3.02 -16.68 -15.83
N PHE A 95 3.07 -15.58 -16.58
CA PHE A 95 2.19 -14.43 -16.38
C PHE A 95 0.80 -14.76 -16.92
N SER A 96 0.70 -15.27 -18.16
CA SER A 96 -0.58 -15.67 -18.76
C SER A 96 -1.29 -16.71 -17.89
N ARG A 97 -0.55 -17.72 -17.38
CA ARG A 97 -1.10 -18.69 -16.40
C ARG A 97 -1.63 -18.02 -15.14
N PHE A 98 -0.85 -17.13 -14.52
CA PHE A 98 -1.29 -16.47 -13.28
C PHE A 98 -2.58 -15.65 -13.51
N LEU A 99 -2.71 -15.04 -14.69
CA LEU A 99 -3.89 -14.30 -15.11
C LEU A 99 -5.09 -15.18 -15.49
N GLY A 100 -4.88 -16.49 -15.70
CA GLY A 100 -5.91 -17.41 -16.18
C GLY A 100 -6.18 -17.29 -17.68
N LEU A 101 -5.25 -16.70 -18.44
CA LEU A 101 -5.33 -16.62 -19.89
C LEU A 101 -4.96 -17.97 -20.53
N LYS A 102 -5.74 -18.37 -21.53
CA LYS A 102 -5.40 -19.49 -22.41
C LYS A 102 -4.24 -19.11 -23.32
N MET A 103 -3.56 -20.10 -23.89
CA MET A 103 -2.38 -19.84 -24.76
C MET A 103 -2.72 -19.11 -26.06
N GLU A 104 -3.97 -19.18 -26.51
CA GLU A 104 -4.46 -18.49 -27.71
C GLU A 104 -5.00 -17.07 -27.43
N GLU A 105 -5.18 -16.72 -26.15
CA GLU A 105 -5.69 -15.41 -25.76
C GLU A 105 -4.55 -14.38 -25.67
N VAL A 106 -4.84 -13.17 -26.13
CA VAL A 106 -3.91 -12.03 -26.06
C VAL A 106 -4.12 -11.24 -24.77
N SER A 107 -3.05 -10.59 -24.30
CA SER A 107 -3.13 -9.65 -23.18
C SER A 107 -4.15 -8.53 -23.46
N PRO A 108 -4.91 -8.08 -22.45
CA PRO A 108 -5.60 -6.80 -22.54
C PRO A 108 -4.61 -5.66 -22.80
N ASP A 109 -5.04 -4.70 -23.64
CA ASP A 109 -4.26 -3.50 -23.94
C ASP A 109 -3.92 -2.70 -22.67
N HIS A 110 -2.74 -2.06 -22.66
CA HIS A 110 -2.28 -1.15 -21.61
C HIS A 110 -3.32 -0.07 -21.26
N SER A 111 -4.07 0.43 -22.25
CA SER A 111 -5.14 1.42 -22.05
C SER A 111 -6.28 0.88 -21.19
N THR A 112 -6.54 -0.43 -21.25
CA THR A 112 -7.55 -1.10 -20.42
C THR A 112 -7.09 -1.19 -18.97
N ILE A 113 -5.80 -1.47 -18.74
CA ILE A 113 -5.18 -1.50 -17.41
C ILE A 113 -5.27 -0.12 -16.76
N SER A 114 -4.82 0.91 -17.48
CA SER A 114 -4.85 2.31 -17.03
C SER A 114 -6.26 2.79 -16.65
N ARG A 115 -7.25 2.49 -17.49
CA ARG A 115 -8.67 2.82 -17.22
C ARG A 115 -9.22 2.06 -16.01
N PHE A 116 -8.87 0.79 -15.86
CA PHE A 116 -9.29 0.00 -14.70
C PHE A 116 -8.71 0.55 -13.39
N ARG A 117 -7.41 0.86 -13.37
CA ARG A 117 -6.73 1.48 -12.22
C ARG A 117 -7.37 2.82 -11.82
N SER A 118 -7.67 3.66 -12.82
CA SER A 118 -8.34 4.94 -12.61
C SER A 118 -9.74 4.75 -12.02
N ALA A 119 -10.52 3.79 -12.54
CA ALA A 119 -11.84 3.46 -12.01
C ALA A 119 -11.78 2.95 -10.55
N LEU A 120 -10.80 2.11 -10.19
CA LEU A 120 -10.65 1.68 -8.79
C LEU A 120 -10.37 2.85 -7.84
N THR A 121 -9.60 3.84 -8.32
CA THR A 121 -9.29 5.07 -7.60
C THR A 121 -10.56 5.89 -7.39
N GLU A 122 -11.29 6.17 -8.46
CA GLU A 122 -12.52 6.99 -8.45
C GLU A 122 -13.65 6.35 -7.61
N LEU A 123 -13.75 5.01 -7.64
CA LEU A 123 -14.77 4.27 -6.88
C LEU A 123 -14.44 4.09 -5.39
N GLY A 124 -13.22 4.48 -4.95
CA GLY A 124 -12.74 4.33 -3.59
C GLY A 124 -12.75 2.86 -3.13
N LEU A 125 -12.32 1.95 -4.00
CA LEU A 125 -12.36 0.50 -3.73
C LEU A 125 -11.11 -0.04 -3.04
N MET A 126 -10.00 0.69 -3.12
CA MET A 126 -8.67 0.20 -2.71
C MET A 126 -8.60 -0.16 -1.22
N ASP A 127 -9.12 0.67 -0.32
CA ASP A 127 -9.13 0.38 1.12
C ASP A 127 -9.92 -0.89 1.45
N LYS A 128 -11.06 -1.06 0.78
CA LYS A 128 -11.92 -2.24 0.95
C LYS A 128 -11.24 -3.49 0.43
N LEU A 129 -10.49 -3.38 -0.66
CA LEU A 129 -9.69 -4.47 -1.21
C LEU A 129 -8.61 -4.89 -0.24
N LEU A 130 -7.82 -3.93 0.29
CA LEU A 130 -6.79 -4.22 1.30
C LEU A 130 -7.40 -4.92 2.53
N ALA A 131 -8.52 -4.40 3.05
CA ALA A 131 -9.23 -5.01 4.17
C ALA A 131 -9.69 -6.44 3.85
N GLN A 132 -10.19 -6.69 2.63
CA GLN A 132 -10.62 -8.02 2.21
C GLN A 132 -9.44 -9.00 2.05
N PHE A 133 -8.29 -8.56 1.53
CA PHE A 133 -7.07 -9.37 1.53
C PHE A 133 -6.63 -9.70 2.95
N ASN A 134 -6.53 -8.70 3.82
CA ASN A 134 -6.12 -8.89 5.21
C ASN A 134 -7.06 -9.83 5.98
N LYS A 135 -8.38 -9.77 5.72
CA LYS A 135 -9.36 -10.72 6.28
C LYS A 135 -9.11 -12.18 5.86
N GLN A 136 -8.59 -12.40 4.65
CA GLN A 136 -8.22 -13.75 4.23
C GLN A 136 -6.91 -14.19 4.90
N LEU A 137 -5.90 -13.30 4.91
CA LEU A 137 -4.59 -13.58 5.50
C LEU A 137 -4.67 -13.87 7.01
N SER A 138 -5.57 -13.21 7.74
CA SER A 138 -5.73 -13.42 9.19
C SER A 138 -6.20 -14.84 9.55
N ARG A 139 -6.83 -15.57 8.63
CA ARG A 139 -7.20 -16.99 8.82
C ARG A 139 -5.99 -17.91 8.91
N HIS A 140 -4.82 -17.47 8.43
CA HIS A 140 -3.57 -18.23 8.46
C HIS A 140 -2.72 -17.90 9.70
N HIS A 141 -3.36 -17.58 10.84
CA HIS A 141 -2.70 -17.21 12.12
C HIS A 141 -1.83 -15.95 12.06
N ILE A 142 -2.03 -15.09 11.06
CA ILE A 142 -1.48 -13.73 11.02
C ILE A 142 -2.36 -12.85 11.90
N SER A 143 -2.14 -12.90 13.21
CA SER A 143 -3.00 -12.25 14.20
C SER A 143 -2.57 -10.81 14.48
N VAL A 144 -3.55 -9.99 14.85
CA VAL A 144 -3.36 -8.58 15.30
C VAL A 144 -3.26 -8.49 16.83
N ARG A 145 -3.49 -9.60 17.56
CA ARG A 145 -3.53 -9.61 19.03
C ARG A 145 -2.19 -9.31 19.71
N GLU A 146 -1.08 -9.50 19.00
CA GLU A 146 0.27 -9.32 19.55
C GLU A 146 0.72 -7.85 19.58
N GLY A 147 -0.08 -6.93 19.04
CA GLY A 147 0.24 -5.51 18.96
C GLY A 147 0.12 -4.96 17.54
N VAL A 148 0.00 -3.64 17.46
CA VAL A 148 0.01 -2.89 16.20
C VAL A 148 1.10 -1.83 16.21
N LEU A 149 1.68 -1.57 15.05
CA LEU A 149 2.74 -0.59 14.83
C LEU A 149 2.19 0.54 13.98
N VAL A 150 2.50 1.79 14.34
CA VAL A 150 2.14 2.98 13.57
C VAL A 150 3.40 3.74 13.18
N ASP A 151 3.55 4.02 11.89
CA ASP A 151 4.65 4.81 11.35
C ASP A 151 4.31 5.41 9.98
N ALA A 152 5.09 6.41 9.57
CA ALA A 152 4.92 7.13 8.32
C ALA A 152 6.18 7.07 7.44
N SER A 153 5.98 6.90 6.14
CA SER A 153 7.05 6.92 5.14
C SER A 153 6.81 7.99 4.09
N LEU A 154 7.86 8.68 3.66
CA LEU A 154 7.78 9.62 2.54
C LEU A 154 7.63 8.87 1.22
N VAL A 155 6.83 9.45 0.32
CA VAL A 155 6.64 9.04 -1.06
C VAL A 155 6.89 10.25 -1.96
N GLU A 156 8.07 10.33 -2.55
CA GLU A 156 8.50 11.50 -3.33
C GLU A 156 7.89 11.50 -4.73
N THR A 157 7.44 12.65 -5.22
CA THR A 157 7.02 12.77 -6.62
C THR A 157 8.15 13.30 -7.49
N PRO A 158 8.40 12.73 -8.68
CA PRO A 158 9.37 13.29 -9.62
C PRO A 158 8.89 14.61 -10.23
N HIS A 159 7.59 14.91 -10.12
CA HIS A 159 6.94 16.10 -10.67
C HIS A 159 7.04 17.31 -9.72
N LYS A 160 8.24 17.53 -9.19
CA LYS A 160 8.52 18.65 -8.29
C LYS A 160 8.66 19.97 -9.04
N PRO A 161 8.39 21.11 -8.39
CA PRO A 161 8.65 22.39 -8.99
C PRO A 161 10.15 22.68 -9.14
N ASN A 162 10.49 23.51 -10.12
CA ASN A 162 11.85 24.00 -10.31
C ASN A 162 12.03 25.33 -9.57
N GLY A 163 13.21 25.56 -9.01
CA GLY A 163 13.56 26.80 -8.30
C GLY A 163 14.04 26.54 -6.88
N SER A 164 14.55 27.60 -6.25
CA SER A 164 14.84 27.60 -4.82
C SER A 164 13.54 27.63 -4.01
N ILE A 165 13.56 26.98 -2.86
CA ILE A 165 12.46 27.02 -1.89
C ILE A 165 12.57 28.37 -1.18
N THR A 166 11.54 29.20 -1.32
CA THR A 166 11.48 30.56 -0.74
C THR A 166 10.44 30.67 0.38
N ILE A 167 9.89 29.53 0.81
CA ILE A 167 8.84 29.44 1.83
C ILE A 167 9.38 28.73 3.08
N GLU A 168 8.75 29.02 4.21
CA GLU A 168 8.85 28.21 5.43
C GLU A 168 8.19 26.84 5.18
N VAL A 169 8.98 25.78 5.25
CA VAL A 169 8.55 24.41 4.97
C VAL A 169 8.24 23.71 6.28
N ALA A 170 7.12 22.97 6.32
CA ALA A 170 6.78 22.14 7.47
C ALA A 170 7.92 21.18 7.84
N ASP A 171 8.21 21.08 9.14
CA ASP A 171 8.95 19.95 9.67
C ASP A 171 8.07 18.69 9.60
N ASP A 172 8.72 17.57 9.33
CA ASP A 172 8.08 16.26 9.22
C ASP A 172 7.16 15.91 10.40
N ARG A 173 7.55 16.23 11.64
CA ARG A 173 6.85 15.71 12.82
C ARG A 173 5.76 16.63 13.33
N GLN A 174 5.98 17.93 13.26
CA GLN A 174 5.05 18.92 13.79
C GLN A 174 5.07 20.15 12.89
N ASP A 175 3.87 20.56 12.46
CA ASP A 175 3.72 21.81 11.73
C ASP A 175 3.46 22.93 12.75
N ASN A 176 4.55 23.61 13.14
CA ASN A 176 4.52 24.75 14.06
C ASN A 176 4.32 26.08 13.32
N ARG A 177 4.07 26.04 12.00
CA ARG A 177 3.93 27.23 11.20
C ARG A 177 2.67 28.00 11.57
N SER A 178 2.75 29.32 11.50
CA SER A 178 1.59 30.21 11.64
C SER A 178 0.60 29.96 10.50
N GLU A 179 -0.64 30.45 10.65
CA GLU A 179 -1.61 30.36 9.54
C GLU A 179 -1.15 31.20 8.34
N GLU A 180 -0.49 32.34 8.56
CA GLU A 180 0.10 33.18 7.51
C GLU A 180 1.18 32.43 6.70
N GLU A 181 2.03 31.64 7.37
CA GLU A 181 3.06 30.82 6.71
C GLU A 181 2.46 29.67 5.88
N LYS A 182 1.33 29.12 6.32
CA LYS A 182 0.59 28.11 5.56
C LYS A 182 -0.08 28.72 4.34
N GLU A 183 -0.69 29.90 4.48
CA GLU A 183 -1.26 30.66 3.37
C GLU A 183 -0.18 31.04 2.35
N ALA A 184 1.01 31.45 2.81
CA ALA A 184 2.15 31.73 1.94
C ALA A 184 2.63 30.48 1.17
N GLU A 185 2.63 29.29 1.79
CA GLU A 185 2.90 28.03 1.08
C GLU A 185 1.84 27.76 -0.01
N GLU A 186 0.57 27.97 0.29
CA GLU A 186 -0.50 27.79 -0.69
C GLU A 186 -0.36 28.74 -1.89
N ASP A 187 -0.03 30.00 -1.64
CA ASP A 187 0.16 30.99 -2.69
C ASP A 187 1.42 30.73 -3.52
N TYR A 188 2.51 30.32 -2.88
CA TYR A 188 3.70 29.81 -3.58
C TYR A 188 3.35 28.65 -4.50
N GLN A 189 2.58 27.68 -4.01
CA GLN A 189 2.16 26.52 -4.78
C GLN A 189 1.31 26.93 -6.00
N LYS A 190 0.34 27.84 -5.82
CA LYS A 190 -0.48 28.37 -6.94
C LYS A 190 0.39 29.04 -8.01
N GLN A 191 1.38 29.83 -7.61
CA GLN A 191 2.30 30.50 -8.55
C GLN A 191 3.16 29.49 -9.32
N VAL A 192 3.69 28.50 -8.63
CA VAL A 192 4.53 27.45 -9.19
C VAL A 192 3.79 26.60 -10.22
N VAL A 193 2.56 26.17 -9.90
CA VAL A 193 1.72 25.39 -10.80
C VAL A 193 1.37 26.19 -12.06
N ARG A 194 1.05 27.48 -11.91
CA ARG A 194 0.82 28.39 -13.05
C ARG A 194 2.03 28.52 -13.96
N ARG A 195 3.24 28.59 -13.39
CA ARG A 195 4.48 28.76 -14.15
C ARG A 195 4.93 27.49 -14.86
N ARG A 196 4.67 26.30 -14.30
CA ARG A 196 5.12 25.02 -14.87
C ARG A 196 4.00 24.00 -14.94
N LYS A 197 3.52 23.77 -16.17
CA LYS A 197 2.63 22.66 -16.50
C LYS A 197 3.28 21.32 -16.15
N GLY A 198 2.53 20.46 -15.49
CA GLY A 198 2.93 19.09 -15.16
C GLY A 198 3.54 18.88 -13.77
N THR A 199 3.70 19.95 -12.98
CA THR A 199 3.95 19.88 -11.53
C THR A 199 2.81 19.15 -10.83
N ASP A 200 3.11 18.35 -9.81
CA ASP A 200 2.06 17.75 -8.99
C ASP A 200 1.46 18.81 -8.05
N GLU A 201 0.19 19.16 -8.29
CA GLU A 201 -0.50 20.28 -7.64
C GLU A 201 -0.90 19.96 -6.19
N GLU A 202 -1.06 18.67 -5.87
CA GLU A 202 -1.52 18.19 -4.56
C GLU A 202 -0.36 17.74 -3.65
N ALA A 203 0.84 17.57 -4.21
CA ALA A 203 2.06 17.33 -3.44
C ALA A 203 2.51 18.60 -2.68
N ARG A 204 3.23 18.42 -1.57
CA ARG A 204 3.79 19.52 -0.76
C ARG A 204 5.23 19.27 -0.38
N TRP A 205 5.94 20.33 0.01
CA TRP A 205 7.29 20.24 0.54
C TRP A 205 7.27 19.82 2.00
N VAL A 206 8.28 19.07 2.43
CA VAL A 206 8.55 18.79 3.83
C VAL A 206 10.05 18.75 4.06
N TYR A 207 10.50 19.27 5.21
CA TYR A 207 11.89 19.16 5.63
C TYR A 207 12.05 17.94 6.54
N LYS A 208 12.86 16.97 6.11
CA LYS A 208 13.13 15.74 6.85
C LYS A 208 14.58 15.32 6.65
N GLN A 209 15.24 14.79 7.69
CA GLN A 209 16.62 14.27 7.57
C GLN A 209 17.61 15.27 6.93
N LYS A 210 17.49 16.55 7.28
CA LYS A 210 18.30 17.66 6.75
C LYS A 210 18.16 17.92 5.24
N ARG A 211 17.08 17.45 4.62
CA ARG A 211 16.81 17.63 3.20
C ARG A 211 15.34 17.98 2.96
N TYR A 212 15.09 18.66 1.85
CA TYR A 212 13.74 18.95 1.38
C TYR A 212 13.24 17.83 0.50
N HIS A 213 12.03 17.37 0.78
CA HIS A 213 11.33 16.34 0.05
C HIS A 213 10.02 16.90 -0.50
N TYR A 214 9.68 16.58 -1.73
CA TYR A 214 8.41 17.01 -2.35
C TYR A 214 7.57 15.80 -2.70
N GLY A 215 6.34 15.75 -2.20
CA GLY A 215 5.45 14.61 -2.45
C GLY A 215 4.41 14.42 -1.35
N TYR A 216 4.30 13.17 -0.93
CA TYR A 216 3.28 12.69 -0.02
C TYR A 216 3.89 11.91 1.15
N LYS A 217 3.06 11.62 2.15
CA LYS A 217 3.33 10.67 3.22
C LYS A 217 2.36 9.51 3.15
N LYS A 218 2.90 8.32 3.37
CA LYS A 218 2.15 7.08 3.57
C LYS A 218 2.21 6.73 5.05
N HIS A 219 1.10 6.95 5.76
CA HIS A 219 0.91 6.53 7.15
C HIS A 219 0.39 5.10 7.14
N CYS A 220 1.04 4.20 7.88
CA CYS A 220 0.68 2.78 7.89
C CYS A 220 0.42 2.30 9.32
N LEU A 221 -0.60 1.45 9.43
CA LEU A 221 -0.83 0.58 10.57
C LEU A 221 -0.42 -0.84 10.15
N THR A 222 0.51 -1.47 10.87
CA THR A 222 0.88 -2.88 10.65
C THR A 222 0.66 -3.69 11.92
N ASN A 223 0.59 -5.02 11.80
CA ASN A 223 0.80 -5.88 12.97
C ASN A 223 2.30 -6.01 13.28
N VAL A 224 2.64 -6.66 14.39
CA VAL A 224 4.05 -6.90 14.80
C VAL A 224 4.85 -7.76 13.83
N GLN A 225 4.19 -8.52 12.94
CA GLN A 225 4.82 -9.30 11.88
C GLN A 225 5.11 -8.47 10.62
N GLY A 226 4.68 -7.19 10.60
CA GLY A 226 4.91 -6.24 9.51
C GLY A 226 3.84 -6.26 8.41
N ILE A 227 2.77 -7.04 8.55
CA ILE A 227 1.64 -7.07 7.59
C ILE A 227 0.83 -5.78 7.72
N VAL A 228 0.67 -5.08 6.59
CA VAL A 228 0.01 -3.77 6.52
C VAL A 228 -1.50 -3.95 6.63
N GLN A 229 -2.09 -3.41 7.70
CA GLN A 229 -3.51 -3.48 7.99
C GLN A 229 -4.29 -2.33 7.37
N LYS A 230 -3.74 -1.11 7.46
CA LYS A 230 -4.36 0.13 6.96
C LYS A 230 -3.30 1.09 6.45
N VAL A 231 -3.70 1.89 5.46
CA VAL A 231 -2.86 2.93 4.87
C VAL A 231 -3.68 4.21 4.79
N ILE A 232 -3.07 5.35 5.12
CA ILE A 232 -3.60 6.69 4.83
C ILE A 232 -2.51 7.43 4.06
N THR A 233 -2.89 8.17 3.03
CA THR A 233 -1.94 8.99 2.25
C THR A 233 -2.34 10.45 2.37
N THR A 234 -1.37 11.29 2.70
CA THR A 234 -1.54 12.73 2.85
C THR A 234 -0.46 13.48 2.09
N ALA A 235 -0.63 14.79 1.87
CA ALA A 235 0.48 15.64 1.46
C ALA A 235 1.65 15.55 2.46
N ALA A 236 2.87 15.76 2.00
CA ALA A 236 4.05 15.55 2.83
C ALA A 236 4.19 16.52 4.00
N ASN A 237 3.64 17.74 3.90
CA ASN A 237 3.64 18.73 4.98
C ASN A 237 2.67 18.40 6.13
N ARG A 238 1.81 17.39 5.96
CA ARG A 238 0.88 16.95 7.02
C ARG A 238 1.67 16.33 8.18
N SER A 239 1.40 16.80 9.39
CA SER A 239 2.00 16.25 10.61
C SER A 239 1.48 14.84 10.92
N ASP A 240 2.41 13.94 11.21
CA ASP A 240 2.14 12.53 11.53
C ASP A 240 1.22 12.39 12.77
N THR A 241 1.34 13.31 13.73
CA THR A 241 0.56 13.28 14.98
C THR A 241 -0.95 13.28 14.70
N LYS A 242 -1.41 14.00 13.68
CA LYS A 242 -2.84 14.13 13.31
C LYS A 242 -3.41 12.88 12.65
N GLU A 243 -2.56 12.02 12.09
CA GLU A 243 -2.98 10.84 11.32
C GLU A 243 -2.96 9.54 12.16
N PHE A 244 -2.54 9.62 13.42
CA PHE A 244 -2.56 8.50 14.37
C PHE A 244 -3.97 7.97 14.65
N ILE A 245 -4.87 8.85 15.10
CA ILE A 245 -6.26 8.48 15.42
C ILE A 245 -7.00 7.98 14.17
N PRO A 246 -6.96 8.68 13.01
CA PRO A 246 -7.55 8.18 11.77
C PRO A 246 -7.06 6.78 11.37
N LEU A 247 -5.80 6.43 11.62
CA LEU A 247 -5.28 5.08 11.34
C LEU A 247 -5.90 4.01 12.24
N LEU A 248 -6.12 4.30 13.52
CA LEU A 248 -6.72 3.36 14.47
C LEU A 248 -8.24 3.25 14.28
N GLN A 249 -8.90 4.33 13.86
CA GLN A 249 -10.33 4.33 13.60
C GLN A 249 -10.70 3.31 12.50
N GLY A 250 -11.68 2.45 12.79
CA GLY A 250 -12.13 1.40 11.86
C GLY A 250 -11.15 0.24 11.69
N ALA A 251 -9.96 0.29 12.32
CA ALA A 251 -9.17 -0.92 12.54
C ALA A 251 -9.80 -1.65 13.73
N ASN A 252 -10.30 -2.86 13.51
CA ASN A 252 -10.90 -3.69 14.57
C ASN A 252 -9.81 -4.22 15.51
N ILE A 253 -9.22 -3.34 16.31
CA ILE A 253 -8.14 -3.65 17.25
C ILE A 253 -8.77 -4.14 18.56
N PRO A 254 -8.43 -5.35 19.04
CA PRO A 254 -8.94 -5.85 20.32
C PRO A 254 -8.54 -4.94 21.49
N GLN A 255 -9.40 -4.84 22.50
CA GLN A 255 -9.05 -4.17 23.76
C GLN A 255 -7.82 -4.83 24.40
N GLY A 256 -7.00 -4.02 25.06
CA GLY A 256 -5.73 -4.44 25.66
C GLY A 256 -4.57 -4.59 24.67
N THR A 257 -4.78 -4.41 23.37
CA THR A 257 -3.69 -4.49 22.38
C THR A 257 -2.74 -3.29 22.52
N ALA A 258 -1.44 -3.55 22.48
CA ALA A 258 -0.41 -2.50 22.46
C ALA A 258 -0.34 -1.79 21.11
N VAL A 259 -0.40 -0.45 21.15
CA VAL A 259 -0.20 0.42 19.98
C VAL A 259 1.16 1.06 20.07
N LEU A 260 2.12 0.55 19.30
CA LEU A 260 3.51 0.99 19.32
C LEU A 260 3.75 2.07 18.26
N ALA A 261 4.27 3.23 18.67
CA ALA A 261 4.53 4.35 17.76
C ALA A 261 5.79 5.12 18.17
N ASP A 262 6.40 5.81 17.20
CA ASP A 262 7.56 6.67 17.46
C ASP A 262 7.19 7.87 18.36
N LYS A 263 8.21 8.50 18.94
CA LYS A 263 8.08 9.73 19.74
C LYS A 263 7.47 10.89 18.97
N GLY A 264 7.45 10.83 17.63
CA GLY A 264 6.76 11.78 16.76
C GLY A 264 5.23 11.81 16.98
N TYR A 265 4.64 10.74 17.52
CA TYR A 265 3.19 10.64 17.78
C TYR A 265 2.81 11.02 19.22
N ALA A 266 3.77 11.43 20.04
CA ALA A 266 3.55 11.74 21.46
C ALA A 266 2.80 13.07 21.64
N CYS A 267 1.46 13.01 21.67
CA CYS A 267 0.60 14.10 22.09
C CYS A 267 -0.47 13.62 23.10
N GLY A 268 -1.03 14.57 23.86
CA GLY A 268 -2.05 14.27 24.87
C GLY A 268 -3.33 13.67 24.29
N GLU A 269 -3.74 14.15 23.11
CA GLU A 269 -4.93 13.66 22.40
C GLU A 269 -4.78 12.17 22.01
N ASN A 270 -3.64 11.78 21.42
CA ASN A 270 -3.37 10.40 21.03
C ASN A 270 -3.34 9.46 22.24
N ARG A 271 -2.70 9.87 23.35
CA ARG A 271 -2.68 9.05 24.58
C ARG A 271 -4.07 8.93 25.21
N SER A 272 -4.85 10.02 25.21
CA SER A 272 -6.23 10.02 25.72
C SER A 272 -7.15 9.13 24.88
N TYR A 273 -6.97 9.11 23.56
CA TYR A 273 -7.67 8.20 22.67
C TYR A 273 -7.36 6.73 23.00
N LEU A 274 -6.10 6.36 23.19
CA LEU A 274 -5.72 4.99 23.57
C LEU A 274 -6.38 4.58 24.90
N GLN A 275 -6.36 5.46 25.89
CA GLN A 275 -6.99 5.20 27.18
C GLN A 275 -8.51 5.00 27.06
N THR A 276 -9.19 5.88 26.32
CA THR A 276 -10.65 5.85 26.13
C THR A 276 -11.11 4.59 25.39
N HIS A 277 -10.28 4.07 24.47
CA HIS A 277 -10.55 2.85 23.72
C HIS A 277 -9.96 1.58 24.35
N HIS A 278 -9.48 1.66 25.60
CA HIS A 278 -8.86 0.54 26.34
C HIS A 278 -7.69 -0.12 25.59
N LEU A 279 -6.89 0.67 24.88
CA LEU A 279 -5.69 0.23 24.19
C LEU A 279 -4.46 0.50 25.07
N GLN A 280 -3.46 -0.37 24.99
CA GLN A 280 -2.22 -0.18 25.73
C GLN A 280 -1.36 0.88 25.03
N ASP A 281 -0.98 1.90 25.80
CA ASP A 281 -0.11 2.96 25.34
C ASP A 281 1.30 2.42 25.05
N GLY A 282 1.70 2.44 23.78
CA GLY A 282 3.06 2.13 23.34
C GLY A 282 3.72 3.29 22.61
N ILE A 283 3.22 4.51 22.78
CA ILE A 283 3.82 5.70 22.16
C ILE A 283 5.09 6.05 22.92
N MET A 284 6.22 6.04 22.23
CA MET A 284 7.52 6.38 22.82
C MET A 284 7.50 7.79 23.42
N HIS A 285 8.14 7.96 24.57
CA HIS A 285 8.21 9.25 25.25
C HIS A 285 9.19 10.19 24.56
N LYS A 286 8.83 11.46 24.45
CA LYS A 286 9.63 12.54 23.87
C LYS A 286 10.07 13.47 25.00
N ALA A 287 11.36 13.80 25.06
CA ALA A 287 11.84 14.84 25.96
C ALA A 287 11.15 16.18 25.62
N GLN A 288 10.76 16.93 26.64
CA GLN A 288 10.15 18.25 26.47
C GLN A 288 11.15 19.34 26.83
N ARG A 289 10.87 20.58 26.42
CA ARG A 289 11.67 21.74 26.82
C ARG A 289 11.71 21.79 28.35
N ASN A 290 12.90 21.72 28.92
CA ASN A 290 13.16 21.71 30.37
C ASN A 290 12.69 20.43 31.12
N ARG A 291 12.34 19.35 30.42
CA ARG A 291 12.08 18.04 31.05
C ARG A 291 12.78 16.92 30.27
N ALA A 292 13.88 16.44 30.84
CA ALA A 292 14.56 15.25 30.36
C ALA A 292 13.71 14.00 30.60
N LEU A 293 13.97 12.95 29.82
CA LEU A 293 13.35 11.65 30.04
C LEU A 293 13.90 11.01 31.32
N THR A 294 13.00 10.46 32.12
CA THR A 294 13.31 9.60 33.27
C THR A 294 13.97 8.29 32.81
N GLU A 295 14.67 7.61 33.70
CA GLU A 295 15.29 6.31 33.38
C GLU A 295 14.25 5.25 32.99
N GLU A 296 13.08 5.25 33.63
CA GLU A 296 11.96 4.37 33.28
C GLU A 296 11.44 4.63 31.86
N GLU A 297 11.25 5.91 31.49
CA GLU A 297 10.84 6.29 30.13
C GLU A 297 11.89 5.88 29.09
N LYS A 298 13.18 6.01 29.41
CA LYS A 298 14.28 5.55 28.54
C LYS A 298 14.26 4.05 28.37
N GLN A 299 14.09 3.29 29.46
CA GLN A 299 14.07 1.83 29.42
C GLN A 299 12.85 1.31 28.64
N ARG A 300 11.69 1.94 28.80
CA ARG A 300 10.49 1.68 27.99
C ARG A 300 10.73 1.95 26.50
N ASN A 301 11.30 3.11 26.17
CA ASN A 301 11.65 3.44 24.79
C ASN A 301 12.63 2.42 24.18
N LYS A 302 13.61 1.95 24.97
CA LYS A 302 14.56 0.91 24.57
C LYS A 302 13.90 -0.45 24.31
N ALA A 303 12.85 -0.80 25.06
CA ALA A 303 12.08 -2.03 24.86
C ALA A 303 11.17 -1.96 23.61
N ILE A 304 10.56 -0.80 23.33
CA ILE A 304 9.65 -0.61 22.19
C ILE A 304 10.41 -0.56 20.85
N GLY A 305 11.60 0.05 20.85
CA GLY A 305 12.39 0.30 19.63
C GLY A 305 12.58 -0.93 18.71
N PRO A 306 13.06 -2.08 19.23
CA PRO A 306 13.26 -3.29 18.43
C PRO A 306 11.97 -3.81 17.78
N ILE A 307 10.84 -3.78 18.49
CA ILE A 307 9.55 -4.26 17.95
C ILE A 307 9.07 -3.30 16.85
N ARG A 308 9.16 -1.99 17.09
CA ARG A 308 8.82 -0.96 16.10
C ARG A 308 9.67 -1.08 14.83
N SER A 309 10.94 -1.47 14.93
CA SER A 309 11.82 -1.63 13.75
C SER A 309 11.25 -2.54 12.66
N THR A 310 10.27 -3.40 12.98
CA THR A 310 9.57 -4.20 11.99
C THR A 310 8.78 -3.38 10.96
N ILE A 311 8.15 -2.27 11.34
CA ILE A 311 7.45 -1.42 10.36
C ILE A 311 8.43 -0.69 9.43
N GLU A 312 9.58 -0.29 9.96
CA GLU A 312 10.67 0.28 9.16
C GLU A 312 11.22 -0.75 8.17
N ARG A 313 11.33 -2.01 8.58
CA ARG A 313 11.68 -3.13 7.70
C ARG A 313 10.62 -3.32 6.61
N THR A 314 9.33 -3.23 6.93
CA THR A 314 8.25 -3.27 5.94
C THR A 314 8.42 -2.16 4.89
N PHE A 315 8.67 -0.91 5.32
CA PHE A 315 8.94 0.18 4.38
C PHE A 315 10.21 -0.06 3.55
N GLY A 316 11.29 -0.52 4.17
CA GLY A 316 12.53 -0.86 3.49
C GLY A 316 12.34 -1.96 2.43
N SER A 317 11.55 -2.99 2.75
CA SER A 317 11.19 -4.06 1.82
C SER A 317 10.34 -3.55 0.66
N ILE A 318 9.33 -2.72 0.91
CA ILE A 318 8.51 -2.13 -0.17
C ILE A 318 9.38 -1.30 -1.11
N ARG A 319 10.29 -0.48 -0.57
CA ARG A 319 11.24 0.31 -1.37
C ARG A 319 12.17 -0.59 -2.20
N ARG A 320 12.73 -1.64 -1.59
CA ARG A 320 13.69 -2.53 -2.25
C ARG A 320 13.04 -3.44 -3.30
N TRP A 321 11.93 -4.07 -2.95
CA TRP A 321 11.30 -5.10 -3.79
C TRP A 321 10.39 -4.54 -4.88
N PHE A 322 9.69 -3.42 -4.60
CA PHE A 322 8.66 -2.88 -5.51
C PHE A 322 8.96 -1.47 -6.02
N HIS A 323 10.15 -0.95 -5.67
CA HIS A 323 10.58 0.42 -5.98
C HIS A 323 9.60 1.47 -5.45
N GLY A 324 8.93 1.15 -4.33
CA GLY A 324 8.05 2.08 -3.64
C GLY A 324 8.81 3.25 -3.02
N GLY A 325 8.07 4.19 -2.43
CA GLY A 325 8.64 5.44 -1.89
C GLY A 325 8.86 6.52 -2.95
N ARG A 326 8.48 6.27 -4.21
CA ARG A 326 8.36 7.26 -5.26
C ARG A 326 7.00 7.17 -5.93
N CYS A 327 6.42 8.30 -6.28
CA CYS A 327 5.13 8.35 -6.97
C CYS A 327 5.30 7.93 -8.43
N ARG A 328 4.53 6.93 -8.85
CA ARG A 328 4.35 6.57 -10.26
C ARG A 328 3.28 7.43 -10.92
N TYR A 329 2.31 7.90 -10.14
CA TYR A 329 1.18 8.71 -10.61
C TYR A 329 1.19 10.11 -9.98
N ARG A 330 0.43 11.03 -10.56
CA ARG A 330 0.25 12.39 -10.04
C ARG A 330 -1.09 12.51 -9.31
N GLY A 331 -1.10 13.27 -8.22
CA GLY A 331 -2.28 13.52 -7.40
C GLY A 331 -2.44 12.54 -6.23
N LEU A 332 -3.12 13.00 -5.17
CA LEU A 332 -3.23 12.31 -3.90
C LEU A 332 -3.98 10.99 -4.03
N ALA A 333 -5.14 10.97 -4.70
CA ALA A 333 -5.96 9.78 -4.83
C ALA A 333 -5.25 8.64 -5.58
N LYS A 334 -4.51 8.98 -6.65
CA LYS A 334 -3.73 8.00 -7.41
C LYS A 334 -2.52 7.50 -6.64
N THR A 335 -1.85 8.40 -5.92
CA THR A 335 -0.73 8.03 -5.02
C THR A 335 -1.21 7.14 -3.88
N HIS A 336 -2.40 7.41 -3.33
CA HIS A 336 -3.03 6.57 -2.33
C HIS A 336 -3.33 5.16 -2.87
N THR A 337 -3.88 5.07 -4.08
CA THR A 337 -4.11 3.80 -4.78
C THR A 337 -2.81 3.01 -4.98
N GLN A 338 -1.73 3.67 -5.42
CA GLN A 338 -0.40 3.06 -5.50
C GLN A 338 0.05 2.52 -4.14
N ASN A 339 -0.03 3.35 -3.10
CA ASN A 339 0.40 3.00 -1.74
C ASN A 339 -0.35 1.78 -1.18
N ILE A 340 -1.65 1.65 -1.50
CA ILE A 340 -2.43 0.48 -1.14
C ILE A 340 -2.03 -0.74 -1.98
N LEU A 341 -1.87 -0.60 -3.30
CA LEU A 341 -1.41 -1.70 -4.17
C LEU A 341 -0.05 -2.25 -3.72
N GLU A 342 0.91 -1.38 -3.41
CA GLU A 342 2.20 -1.76 -2.82
C GLU A 342 2.04 -2.55 -1.52
N SER A 343 1.07 -2.16 -0.68
CA SER A 343 0.80 -2.80 0.60
C SER A 343 0.15 -4.18 0.42
N ILE A 344 -0.80 -4.32 -0.51
CA ILE A 344 -1.39 -5.60 -0.89
C ILE A 344 -0.31 -6.51 -1.46
N ALA A 345 0.47 -6.02 -2.43
CA ALA A 345 1.57 -6.73 -3.06
C ALA A 345 2.60 -7.20 -2.04
N PHE A 346 2.97 -6.34 -1.08
CA PHE A 346 3.86 -6.68 0.02
C PHE A 346 3.28 -7.76 0.93
N ASN A 347 2.03 -7.62 1.37
CA ASN A 347 1.39 -8.60 2.25
C ASN A 347 1.35 -9.99 1.59
N LEU A 348 0.99 -10.06 0.31
CA LEU A 348 0.98 -11.30 -0.47
C LEU A 348 2.38 -11.89 -0.66
N TYR A 349 3.40 -11.04 -0.85
CA TYR A 349 4.79 -11.46 -0.97
C TYR A 349 5.36 -11.99 0.36
N ARG A 350 5.01 -11.34 1.48
CA ARG A 350 5.57 -11.65 2.80
C ARG A 350 4.90 -12.86 3.45
N THR A 351 3.60 -13.04 3.25
CA THR A 351 2.78 -14.06 3.93
C THR A 351 3.32 -15.49 3.78
N PRO A 352 3.65 -15.98 2.57
CA PRO A 352 4.32 -17.26 2.37
C PRO A 352 5.44 -17.59 3.38
N GLY A 353 6.37 -16.66 3.56
CA GLY A 353 7.50 -16.84 4.46
C GLY A 353 7.10 -16.86 5.93
N ILE A 354 6.03 -16.13 6.31
CA ILE A 354 5.49 -16.15 7.69
C ILE A 354 4.87 -17.52 7.98
N ILE A 355 4.01 -18.01 7.07
CA ILE A 355 3.34 -19.31 7.23
C ILE A 355 4.36 -20.44 7.34
N MET A 356 5.40 -20.42 6.49
CA MET A 356 6.48 -21.41 6.57
C MET A 356 7.19 -21.34 7.92
N SER A 357 7.56 -20.14 8.40
CA SER A 357 8.24 -20.00 9.69
C SER A 357 7.40 -20.43 10.89
N SER A 358 6.08 -20.23 10.85
CA SER A 358 5.17 -20.65 11.93
C SER A 358 4.79 -22.12 11.89
N SER A 359 5.08 -22.83 10.80
CA SER A 359 4.85 -24.29 10.67
C SER A 359 6.04 -25.14 11.11
N VAL A 360 7.20 -24.52 11.33
CA VAL A 360 8.48 -25.18 11.66
C VAL A 360 8.84 -25.03 13.15
N GLY A 361 8.15 -24.15 13.87
CA GLY A 361 8.24 -24.02 15.34
C GLY A 361 6.99 -24.58 15.99
#